data_AF-A0A7J2LN07-F1
#
_entry.id   AF-A0A7J2LN07-F1
#
_cell.length_a   1.000
_cell.length_b   1.000
_cell.length_c   1.000
_cell.angle_alpha   90.00
_cell.angle_beta   90.00
_cell.angle_gamma   90.00
#
_symmetry.space_group_name_H-M   'P 1'
#
loop_
_entity.id
_entity.type
_entity.pdbx_description
1 polymer ?
#
loop_
_entity_poly.entity_id
_entity_poly.type
_entity_poly.pdbx_seq_one_letter_code
_entity_poly.pdbx_strand_id
1 'polypeptide(L)' 'MPREFTYRGYTLEELQSMSMDEFIHLLPSRMRRSLRRGLTYEQRKL' A
#
# COMPACT_ATOMS: atom_id res chain seq x y z
N MET A 1 20.17 16.70 -9.16
CA MET A 1 19.02 16.84 -8.23
C MET A 1 18.54 15.45 -7.85
N PRO A 2 18.23 15.17 -6.58
CA PRO A 2 17.71 13.86 -6.18
C PRO A 2 16.36 13.61 -6.86
N ARG A 3 16.17 12.40 -7.39
CA ARG A 3 14.87 11.98 -7.92
C ARG A 3 13.93 11.78 -6.73
N GLU A 4 12.80 12.48 -6.74
CA GLU A 4 11.74 12.25 -5.76
C GLU A 4 11.21 10.82 -5.93
N PHE A 5 11.05 10.13 -4.81
CA PHE A 5 10.50 8.78 -4.81
C PHE A 5 9.02 8.86 -5.16
N THR A 6 8.63 8.06 -6.15
CA THR A 6 7.22 7.88 -6.51
C THR A 6 6.89 6.40 -6.61
N TYR A 7 5.69 6.04 -6.17
CA TYR A 7 5.13 4.71 -6.33
C TYR A 7 3.90 4.80 -7.22
N ARG A 8 3.91 4.12 -8.36
CA ARG A 8 2.77 4.10 -9.31
C ARG A 8 2.31 5.51 -9.74
N GLY A 9 3.19 6.51 -9.70
CA GLY A 9 2.87 7.90 -10.03
C GLY A 9 2.50 8.79 -8.83
N TYR A 10 2.50 8.25 -7.61
CA TYR A 10 2.20 8.99 -6.37
C TYR A 10 3.44 9.22 -5.52
N THR A 11 3.53 10.39 -4.91
CA THR A 11 4.53 10.75 -3.90
C THR A 11 4.26 10.04 -2.58
N LEU A 12 5.24 10.06 -1.66
CA LEU A 12 5.07 9.45 -0.35
C LEU A 12 3.93 10.10 0.47
N GLU A 13 3.78 11.43 0.37
CA GLU A 13 2.74 12.19 1.08
C GLU A 13 1.33 11.84 0.57
N GLU A 14 1.17 11.72 -0.74
CA GLU A 14 -0.07 11.26 -1.35
C GLU A 14 -0.42 9.84 -0.89
N LEU A 15 0.55 8.92 -0.86
CA LEU A 15 0.31 7.54 -0.40
C LEU A 15 -0.10 7.47 1.09
N GLN A 16 0.40 8.36 1.94
CA GLN A 16 0.05 8.40 3.36
C GLN A 16 -1.32 9.02 3.61
N SER A 17 -1.75 9.95 2.75
CA SER A 17 -3.07 10.60 2.85
C SER A 17 -4.20 9.76 2.25
N MET A 18 -3.88 8.78 1.40
CA MET A 18 -4.86 7.84 0.83
C MET A 18 -5.50 6.94 1.89
N SER A 19 -6.75 6.57 1.64
CA SER A 19 -7.39 5.49 2.39
C SER A 19 -6.74 4.14 2.06
N MET A 20 -6.82 3.18 3.00
CA MET A 20 -6.30 1.84 2.78
C MET A 20 -6.97 1.15 1.57
N ASP A 21 -8.26 1.37 1.35
CA ASP A 21 -8.99 0.79 0.22
C ASP A 21 -8.46 1.30 -1.12
N GLU A 22 -8.21 2.60 -1.25
CA GLU A 22 -7.60 3.20 -2.44
C GLU A 22 -6.18 2.69 -2.66
N PHE A 23 -5.38 2.63 -1.59
CA PHE A 23 -4.01 2.12 -1.66
C PHE A 23 -3.96 0.66 -2.12
N ILE A 24 -4.88 -0.19 -1.66
CA ILE A 24 -4.98 -1.60 -2.07
C ILE A 24 -5.16 -1.76 -3.60
N HIS A 25 -5.80 -0.80 -4.27
CA HIS A 25 -5.95 -0.81 -5.72
C HIS A 25 -4.61 -0.62 -6.47
N LEU A 26 -3.67 0.11 -5.88
CA LEU A 26 -2.34 0.36 -6.46
C LEU A 26 -1.38 -0.84 -6.31
N LEU A 27 -1.65 -1.72 -5.35
CA LEU A 27 -0.78 -2.85 -5.04
C LEU A 27 -0.80 -3.93 -6.13
N PRO A 28 0.32 -4.64 -6.35
CA PRO A 28 0.36 -5.87 -7.15
C PRO A 28 -0.65 -6.93 -6.69
N SER A 29 -1.12 -7.76 -7.63
CA SER A 29 -2.18 -8.74 -7.43
C SER A 29 -1.97 -9.68 -6.23
N ARG A 30 -0.72 -10.07 -5.94
CA ARG A 30 -0.38 -10.92 -4.79
C ARG A 30 -0.66 -10.23 -3.45
N MET A 31 -0.20 -8.98 -3.30
CA MET A 31 -0.37 -8.22 -2.06
C MET A 31 -1.85 -7.89 -1.82
N ARG A 32 -2.55 -7.42 -2.85
CA ARG A 32 -4.00 -7.18 -2.79
C ARG A 32 -4.78 -8.43 -2.38
N ARG A 33 -4.42 -9.61 -2.91
CA ARG A 33 -5.05 -10.88 -2.51
C ARG A 33 -4.80 -11.21 -1.03
N SER A 34 -3.58 -10.96 -0.53
CA SER A 34 -3.25 -11.18 0.88
C SER A 34 -4.08 -10.29 1.79
N LEU A 35 -4.14 -8.98 1.48
CA LEU A 35 -4.90 -8.01 2.28
C LEU A 35 -6.40 -8.29 2.24
N ARG A 36 -6.95 -8.66 1.07
CA ARG A 36 -8.37 -9.04 0.94
C ARG A 36 -8.75 -10.31 1.69
N ARG A 37 -7.82 -11.25 1.87
CA ARG A 37 -8.05 -12.46 2.68
C ARG A 37 -8.00 -12.17 4.19
N GLY A 38 -7.49 -11.00 4.57
CA GLY A 38 -7.27 -10.61 5.95
C GLY A 38 -5.86 -10.94 6.44
N LEU A 39 -5.39 -10.13 7.38
CA LEU A 39 -4.12 -10.34 8.06
C LEU A 39 -4.24 -11.49 9.06
N THR A 40 -3.22 -12.33 9.12
CA THR A 40 -3.08 -13.36 10.16
C THR A 40 -2.90 -12.68 11.53
N TYR A 41 -3.12 -13.44 12.60
CA TYR A 41 -2.96 -12.91 13.96
C TYR A 41 -1.57 -12.30 14.19
N GLU A 42 -0.51 -13.01 13.77
CA GLU A 42 0.86 -12.52 13.88
C GLU A 42 1.10 -11.22 13.10
N GLN A 43 0.47 -11.07 11.93
CA GLN A 43 0.59 -9.85 11.11
C GLN A 43 -0.15 -8.64 11.69
N ARG A 44 -1.14 -8.86 12.56
CA ARG A 44 -1.88 -7.77 13.23
C ARG A 44 -1.19 -7.27 14.50
N LYS A 45 -0.32 -8.09 15.08
CA LYS A 45 0.35 -7.82 16.36
C LYS A 45 1.62 -6.97 16.19
N LEU A 46 2.21 -7.00 14.99
CA LEU A 46 3.34 -6.16 14.57
C LEU A 46 2.88 -4.75 14.21
#